data_AF-A0A381R4X8-F1
#
_entry.id   AF-A0A381R4X8-F1
#
_cell.length_a   1.000
_cell.length_b   1.000
_cell.length_c   1.000
_cell.angle_alpha   90.00
_cell.angle_beta   90.00
_cell.angle_gamma   90.00
#
_symmetry.space_group_name_H-M   'P 1'
#
loop_
_entity.id
_entity.type
_entity.pdbx_description
1 polymer ?
#
loop_
_entity_poly.entity_id
_entity_poly.type
_entity_poly.pdbx_seq_one_letter_code
_entity_poly.pdbx_strand_id
1 'polypeptide(L)' 'VFESSSVEEANRILRKFDRALPDSLYLVFEAPLYKIRYGNFVTKNQADATKETLAKKGYKNIWIVRSRIEQGRLSKDQKN' A
#
# COMPACT_ATOMS: atom_id res chain seq x y z
N VAL A 1 6.96 -5.18 0.75
CA VAL A 1 7.04 -3.74 1.08
C VAL A 1 8.50 -3.35 0.97
N PHE A 2 8.81 -2.18 0.45
CA PHE A 2 10.20 -1.72 0.39
C PHE A 2 10.47 -0.86 1.63
N GLU A 3 11.61 -1.03 2.29
CA GLU A 3 11.99 -0.30 3.50
C GLU A 3 13.39 0.29 3.31
N SER A 4 13.56 1.58 3.53
CA SER A 4 14.86 2.27 3.45
C SER A 4 14.99 3.32 4.54
N SER A 5 16.20 3.52 5.07
CA SER A 5 16.52 4.60 6.01
C SER A 5 16.71 5.96 5.34
N SER A 6 16.82 6.00 4.00
CA SER A 6 17.02 7.23 3.23
C SER A 6 15.77 7.59 2.43
N VAL A 7 15.29 8.82 2.61
CA VAL A 7 14.12 9.35 1.90
C VAL A 7 14.37 9.48 0.40
N GLU A 8 15.60 9.76 -0.03
CA GLU A 8 15.93 9.86 -1.46
C GLU A 8 15.82 8.50 -2.17
N GLU A 9 16.35 7.43 -1.57
CA GLU A 9 16.25 6.07 -2.11
C GLU A 9 14.79 5.62 -2.17
N ALA A 10 14.02 5.88 -1.10
CA ALA A 10 12.60 5.57 -1.10
C ALA A 10 11.85 6.32 -2.22
N ASN A 11 12.14 7.61 -2.45
CA ASN A 11 11.54 8.37 -3.55
C ASN A 11 11.94 7.87 -4.94
N ARG A 12 13.20 7.46 -5.12
CA ARG A 12 13.69 6.90 -6.39
C ARG A 12 12.94 5.63 -6.75
N ILE A 13 12.76 4.75 -5.77
CA ILE A 13 12.03 3.50 -5.92
C ILE A 13 10.52 3.77 -6.10
N LEU A 14 9.96 4.73 -5.37
CA LEU A 14 8.57 5.17 -5.52
C LEU A 14 8.28 5.59 -6.97
N ARG A 15 9.09 6.47 -7.54
CA ARG A 15 8.95 6.92 -8.94
C ARG A 15 9.10 5.79 -9.96
N LYS A 16 9.94 4.80 -9.68
CA LYS A 16 10.09 3.62 -10.54
C LYS A 16 8.83 2.77 -10.54
N PHE A 17 8.22 2.58 -9.38
CA PHE A 17 6.97 1.82 -9.23
C PHE A 17 5.76 2.59 -9.73
N ASP A 18 5.69 3.91 -9.54
CA ASP A 18 4.62 4.78 -10.04
C ASP A 18 4.43 4.66 -11.57
N ARG A 19 5.55 4.53 -12.31
CA ARG A 19 5.51 4.28 -13.76
C ARG A 19 5.08 2.87 -14.14
N ALA A 20 5.29 1.89 -13.27
CA ALA A 20 5.06 0.47 -13.54
C ALA A 20 3.71 -0.03 -13.02
N LEU A 21 3.11 0.69 -12.07
CA LEU A 21 1.91 0.31 -11.35
C LEU A 21 0.91 1.49 -11.41
N PRO A 22 -0.22 1.33 -12.10
CA PRO A 22 -1.19 2.42 -12.33
C PRO A 22 -2.06 2.77 -11.11
N ASP A 23 -1.76 2.20 -9.95
CA ASP A 23 -2.63 2.17 -8.77
C ASP A 23 -2.00 2.97 -7.62
N SER A 24 -2.74 3.18 -6.53
CA SER A 24 -2.32 4.10 -5.46
C SER A 24 -1.07 3.62 -4.71
N LEU A 25 0.11 4.13 -5.06
CA LEU A 25 1.38 3.91 -4.38
C LEU A 25 1.60 5.02 -3.34
N TYR A 26 1.98 4.69 -2.10
CA TYR A 26 2.17 5.68 -1.04
C TYR A 26 3.40 5.36 -0.18
N LEU A 27 4.03 6.43 0.30
CA LEU A 27 5.18 6.39 1.19
C LEU A 27 4.71 6.62 2.62
N VAL A 28 5.04 5.70 3.52
CA VAL A 28 4.76 5.81 4.96
C VAL A 28 6.08 5.92 5.70
N PHE A 29 6.23 6.95 6.52
CA PHE A 29 7.36 7.06 7.43
C PHE A 29 7.01 6.42 8.78
N GLU A 30 7.67 5.31 9.11
CA GLU A 30 7.60 4.67 10.42
C GLU A 30 9.01 4.69 11.00
N ALA A 31 9.27 5.63 11.91
CA ALA A 31 10.60 5.91 12.40
C ALA A 31 11.35 4.62 12.83
N PRO A 32 12.61 4.43 12.39
CA PRO A 32 13.45 5.36 11.60
C PRO A 32 13.39 5.14 10.07
N LEU A 33 12.40 4.40 9.55
CA LEU A 33 12.39 3.89 8.18
C LEU A 33 11.25 4.46 7.33
N TYR A 34 11.54 4.61 6.05
CA TYR A 34 10.58 4.92 4.99
C TYR A 34 10.11 3.62 4.34
N LYS A 35 8.79 3.39 4.37
CA LYS A 35 8.14 2.20 3.81
C LYS A 35 7.26 2.54 2.62
N ILE A 36 7.48 1.89 1.48
CA ILE A 36 6.63 2.05 0.29
C ILE A 36 5.55 0.97 0.30
N ARG A 37 4.30 1.41 0.31
CA ARG A 37 3.10 0.55 0.27
C ARG A 37 2.33 0.81 -1.03
N TYR A 38 1.60 -0.20 -1.46
CA TYR A 38 0.84 -0.19 -2.71
C TYR A 38 -0.60 -0.62 -2.44
N GLY A 39 -1.55 0.22 -2.84
CA GLY A 39 -2.99 0.04 -2.69
C GLY A 39 -3.56 0.41 -1.32
N ASN A 40 -4.83 0.78 -1.28
CA ASN A 40 -5.58 1.05 -0.05
C ASN A 40 -6.83 0.17 -0.03
N PHE A 41 -6.63 -1.12 0.26
CA PHE A 41 -7.68 -2.12 0.16
C PHE A 41 -8.56 -2.12 1.40
N VAL A 42 -9.86 -1.91 1.19
CA VAL A 42 -10.85 -1.92 2.27
C VAL A 42 -11.01 -3.32 2.86
N THR A 43 -10.86 -4.34 2.01
CA THR A 43 -11.03 -5.74 2.40
C THR A 43 -9.77 -6.54 2.13
N LYS A 44 -9.52 -7.54 2.97
CA LYS A 44 -8.41 -8.48 2.78
C LYS A 44 -8.46 -9.17 1.41
N ASN A 45 -9.66 -9.47 0.90
CA ASN A 45 -9.83 -10.14 -0.39
C ASN A 45 -9.28 -9.32 -1.56
N GLN A 46 -9.50 -7.99 -1.55
CA GLN A 46 -8.94 -7.12 -2.58
C GLN A 46 -7.41 -7.10 -2.50
N ALA A 47 -6.85 -7.02 -1.29
CA ALA A 47 -5.40 -7.07 -1.10
C ALA A 47 -4.77 -8.38 -1.57
N ASP A 48 -5.48 -9.50 -1.37
CA ASP A 48 -5.02 -10.82 -1.80
C ASP A 48 -5.06 -10.97 -3.33
N ALA A 49 -6.13 -10.54 -3.99
CA ALA A 49 -6.24 -10.53 -5.45
C ALA A 49 -5.15 -9.67 -6.11
N THR A 50 -4.85 -8.50 -5.55
CA THR A 50 -3.76 -7.65 -6.05
C THR A 50 -2.40 -8.29 -5.78
N LYS A 51 -2.19 -8.91 -4.62
CA LYS A 51 -0.96 -9.65 -4.32
C LYS A 51 -0.73 -10.75 -5.35
N GLU A 52 -1.75 -11.52 -5.70
CA GLU A 52 -1.65 -12.57 -6.73
C GLU A 52 -1.30 -11.98 -8.10
N THR A 53 -1.93 -10.87 -8.47
CA THR A 53 -1.64 -10.16 -9.73
C THR A 53 -0.19 -9.67 -9.78
N LEU A 54 0.32 -9.11 -8.69
CA LEU A 54 1.71 -8.66 -8.58
C LEU A 54 2.69 -9.84 -8.60
N ALA A 55 2.35 -10.96 -7.95
CA ALA A 55 3.15 -12.18 -8.00
C ALA A 55 3.26 -12.71 -9.45
N LYS A 56 2.14 -12.72 -10.20
CA LYS A 56 2.11 -13.08 -11.63
C LYS A 56 2.95 -12.13 -12.49
N LYS A 57 3.05 -10.85 -12.13
CA LYS A 57 3.93 -9.87 -12.78
C LYS A 57 5.41 -10.02 -12.42
N GLY A 58 5.78 -10.97 -11.56
CA GLY A 58 7.16 -11.25 -11.19
C GLY A 58 7.68 -10.45 -9.99
N TYR A 59 6.82 -9.70 -9.30
CA TYR A 59 7.20 -9.01 -8.07
C TYR A 59 7.35 -10.04 -6.93
N LYS A 60 8.55 -10.10 -6.34
CA LYS A 60 8.86 -10.97 -5.21
C LYS A 60 8.77 -10.19 -3.89
N ASN A 61 8.58 -10.91 -2.78
CA ASN A 61 8.53 -10.33 -1.44
C ASN A 61 7.36 -9.32 -1.26
N ILE A 62 6.13 -9.77 -1.57
CA ILE A 62 4.90 -9.00 -1.37
C ILE A 62 4.25 -9.46 -0.07
N TRP A 63 4.03 -8.54 0.86
CA TRP A 63 3.32 -8.80 2.11
C TRP A 63 2.17 -7.82 2.31
N ILE A 64 1.06 -8.36 2.80
CA ILE A 64 -0.14 -7.59 3.11
C ILE A 64 0.02 -7.06 4.53
N VAL A 65 0.05 -5.73 4.66
CA VAL A 65 0.07 -5.06 5.97
C VAL A 65 -1.35 -4.65 6.32
N ARG A 66 -1.86 -5.13 7.45
CA ARG A 66 -3.13 -4.64 8.00
C ARG A 66 -2.90 -3.28 8.64
N SER A 67 -3.52 -2.24 8.09
CA SER A 67 -3.53 -0.90 8.68
C SER A 67 -4.96 -0.53 9.04
N ARG A 68 -5.14 0.28 10.10
CA ARG A 68 -6.44 0.86 10.42
C ARG A 68 -6.74 1.91 9.35
N ILE A 69 -7.51 1.53 8.36
CA ILE A 69 -8.11 2.45 7.41
C ILE A 69 -9.25 3.15 8.14
N GLU A 70 -9.14 4.46 8.32
CA GLU A 70 -10.28 5.25 8.75
C GLU A 70 -11.28 5.25 7.59
N GLN A 71 -12.20 4.29 7.59
CA GLN A 71 -13.43 4.40 6.81
C GLN A 71 -14.18 5.59 7.40
N GLY A 72 -13.83 6.79 6.95
CA GLY A 72 -14.53 8.01 7.32
C GLY A 72 -16.01 7.79 7.07
N ARG A 73 -16.78 7.68 8.16
CA ARG A 73 -18.23 7.84 8.23
C ARG A 73 -18.98 7.22 7.04
N LEU A 74 -19.25 5.92 7.12
CA LEU A 74 -20.55 5.44 6.63
C LEU A 74 -21.60 5.99 7.60
N SER A 75 -22.10 7.20 7.32
CA SER A 75 -23.28 7.74 7.98
C SER A 75 -24.45 6.76 7.84
N LYS A 76 -25.03 6.39 8.99
CA LYS A 76 -26.46 6.17 9.25
C LYS A 76 -26.59 6.33 10.76
N ASP A 77 -26.81 7.54 11.28
CA ASP A 77 -28.15 8.14 11.37
C ASP A 77 -29.24 7.33 10.65
N GLN A 78 -29.63 6.23 11.27
CA GLN A 78 -31.00 5.74 11.22
C GLN A 78 -31.24 4.83 12.43
N LYS A 79 -32.28 5.18 13.18
CA LYS A 79 -32.89 4.51 14.35
C LYS A 79 -32.25 4.94 15.68
N ASN A 80 -32.96 5.65 16.55
CA ASN A 80 -34.36 5.46 16.94
C ASN A 80 -35.07 6.79 17.25
#